data_AF-A0A355V1B8-F1
#
_entry.id   AF-A0A355V1B8-F1
#
_cell.length_a   1.000
_cell.length_b   1.000
_cell.length_c   1.000
_cell.angle_alpha   90.00
_cell.angle_beta   90.00
_cell.angle_gamma   90.00
#
_symmetry.space_group_name_H-M   'P 1'
#
loop_
_entity.id
_entity.type
_entity.pdbx_description
1 polymer ?
#
loop_
_entity_poly.entity_id
_entity_poly.type
_entity_poly.pdbx_seq_one_letter_code
_entity_poly.pdbx_strand_id
1 'polypeptide(L)'
;MNKINGYTEEEAKNLVEFVRDGKKAGMTLSGLFESYAKKTGRAKGSVRNYYYALLRSSGDKRVKNLLNGTGLKAEKIIQFSEAETDEMLKEILKQKSKGISVRKAVLNLAGGDDKLMLRYQNKYRNVLTKQPERIEKLMKECGLDGGTDEARKKLEDEINGLYDRLAGSLKEENKRLTAVIKKLTDENSLLKLQIKNLR
;
A
#
# COMPACT_ATOMS: atom_id res chain seq x y z
N MET A 1 -4.28 -1.97 -35.92
CA MET A 1 -3.79 -3.18 -35.21
C MET A 1 -4.89 -3.69 -34.29
N ASN A 2 -5.31 -4.94 -34.46
CA ASN A 2 -6.26 -5.57 -33.54
C ASN A 2 -5.60 -5.82 -32.19
N LYS A 3 -6.18 -5.25 -31.14
CA LYS A 3 -5.73 -5.43 -29.76
C LYS A 3 -6.75 -6.26 -28.99
N ILE A 4 -6.27 -7.14 -28.12
CA ILE A 4 -7.04 -7.86 -27.11
C ILE A 4 -6.58 -7.27 -25.78
N ASN A 5 -7.46 -6.57 -25.04
CA ASN A 5 -7.17 -5.97 -23.72
C ASN A 5 -5.84 -5.16 -23.65
N GLY A 6 -5.50 -4.43 -24.73
CA GLY A 6 -4.33 -3.56 -24.80
C GLY A 6 -3.04 -4.21 -25.34
N TYR A 7 -3.02 -5.52 -25.56
CA TYR A 7 -1.93 -6.26 -26.22
C TYR A 7 -2.33 -6.58 -27.65
N THR A 8 -1.37 -6.69 -28.56
CA THR A 8 -1.66 -7.20 -29.91
C THR A 8 -2.04 -8.69 -29.84
N GLU A 9 -2.70 -9.21 -30.87
CA GLU A 9 -3.03 -10.65 -30.93
C GLU A 9 -1.77 -11.52 -30.89
N GLU A 10 -0.68 -11.07 -31.51
CA GLU A 10 0.61 -11.73 -31.47
C GLU A 10 1.24 -11.72 -30.06
N GLU A 11 1.23 -10.58 -29.37
CA GLU A 11 1.71 -10.50 -27.98
C GLU A 11 0.86 -11.37 -27.04
N ALA A 12 -0.45 -11.46 -27.28
CA ALA A 12 -1.36 -12.30 -26.52
C ALA A 12 -1.03 -13.79 -26.70
N LYS A 13 -0.82 -14.22 -27.96
CA LYS A 13 -0.45 -15.60 -28.30
C LYS A 13 0.89 -15.99 -27.71
N ASN A 14 1.90 -15.14 -27.88
CA ASN A 14 3.24 -15.35 -27.35
C ASN A 14 3.23 -15.49 -25.82
N LEU A 15 2.43 -14.69 -25.11
CA LEU A 15 2.29 -14.80 -23.66
C LEU A 15 1.63 -16.12 -23.25
N VAL A 16 0.54 -16.52 -23.93
CA VAL A 16 -0.19 -17.75 -23.60
C VAL A 16 0.68 -18.98 -23.81
N GLU A 17 1.41 -19.06 -24.92
CA GLU A 17 2.35 -20.15 -25.19
C GLU A 17 3.49 -20.17 -24.16
N PHE A 18 4.08 -19.01 -23.88
CA PHE A 18 5.15 -18.89 -22.88
C PHE A 18 4.70 -19.37 -21.49
N VAL A 19 3.51 -18.98 -21.04
CA VAL A 19 2.98 -19.40 -19.74
C VAL A 19 2.59 -20.87 -19.72
N ARG A 20 2.02 -21.40 -20.82
CA ARG A 20 1.70 -22.83 -20.95
C ARG A 20 2.94 -23.69 -20.82
N ASP A 21 3.99 -23.36 -21.57
CA ASP A 21 5.22 -24.16 -21.62
C ASP A 21 6.00 -24.03 -20.31
N GLY A 22 6.06 -22.82 -19.75
CA GLY A 22 6.64 -22.58 -18.44
C GLY A 22 5.93 -23.32 -17.30
N LYS A 23 4.59 -23.40 -17.32
CA LYS A 23 3.83 -24.20 -16.35
C LYS A 23 4.10 -25.69 -16.50
N LYS A 24 4.20 -26.21 -17.73
CA LYS A 24 4.59 -27.62 -17.97
C LYS A 24 5.99 -27.93 -17.43
N ALA A 25 6.90 -26.97 -17.48
CA ALA A 25 8.24 -27.06 -16.92
C ALA A 25 8.31 -26.85 -15.39
N GLY A 26 7.18 -26.69 -14.69
CA GLY A 26 7.14 -26.53 -13.23
C GLY A 26 7.49 -25.13 -12.72
N MET A 27 7.57 -24.12 -13.59
CA MET A 27 7.90 -22.74 -13.17
C MET A 27 6.70 -22.06 -12.49
N THR A 28 7.00 -21.19 -11.52
CA THR A 28 5.95 -20.37 -10.88
C THR A 28 5.46 -19.26 -11.80
N LEU A 29 4.17 -18.90 -11.69
CA LEU A 29 3.60 -17.79 -12.46
C LEU A 29 4.34 -16.46 -12.21
N SER A 30 4.78 -16.21 -10.98
CA SER A 30 5.54 -15.00 -10.64
C SER A 30 6.86 -14.93 -11.41
N GLY A 31 7.59 -16.05 -11.49
CA GLY A 31 8.81 -16.17 -12.27
C GLY A 31 8.55 -16.01 -13.76
N LEU A 32 7.50 -16.64 -14.28
CA LEU A 32 7.12 -16.52 -15.70
C LEU A 32 6.78 -15.08 -16.09
N PHE A 33 6.01 -14.36 -15.28
CA PHE A 33 5.70 -12.95 -15.56
C PHE A 33 6.94 -12.07 -15.54
N GLU A 34 7.92 -12.38 -14.69
CA GLU A 34 9.18 -11.64 -14.64
C GLU A 34 10.05 -11.91 -15.85
N SER A 35 10.22 -13.18 -16.24
CA SER A 35 10.98 -13.55 -17.44
C SER A 35 10.36 -12.98 -18.71
N TYR A 36 9.03 -13.05 -18.83
CA TYR A 36 8.31 -12.49 -19.97
C TYR A 36 8.41 -10.96 -20.02
N ALA A 37 8.29 -10.29 -18.87
CA ALA A 37 8.49 -8.85 -18.74
C ALA A 37 9.89 -8.42 -19.21
N LYS A 38 10.93 -9.12 -18.76
CA LYS A 38 12.32 -8.87 -19.18
C LYS A 38 12.50 -9.05 -20.69
N LYS A 39 11.92 -10.10 -21.27
CA LYS A 39 12.01 -10.39 -22.71
C LYS A 39 11.30 -9.36 -23.60
N THR A 40 10.18 -8.81 -23.12
CA THR A 40 9.29 -7.93 -23.92
C THR A 40 9.42 -6.45 -23.60
N GLY A 41 10.19 -6.08 -22.57
CA GLY A 41 10.27 -4.71 -22.06
C GLY A 41 9.00 -4.24 -21.33
N ARG A 42 8.00 -5.11 -21.14
CA ARG A 42 6.77 -4.78 -20.41
C ARG A 42 7.01 -4.81 -18.90
N ALA A 43 6.28 -3.99 -18.15
CA ALA A 43 6.29 -4.08 -16.69
C ALA A 43 5.68 -5.41 -16.20
N LYS A 44 6.34 -6.09 -15.23
CA LYS A 44 5.86 -7.36 -14.62
C LYS A 44 4.40 -7.28 -14.17
N GLY A 45 4.01 -6.18 -13.53
CA GLY A 45 2.63 -5.94 -13.10
C GLY A 45 1.63 -5.86 -14.26
N SER A 46 2.03 -5.28 -15.40
CA SER A 46 1.20 -5.20 -16.60
C SER A 46 0.98 -6.59 -17.21
N VAL A 47 2.04 -7.39 -17.35
CA VAL A 47 1.96 -8.77 -17.86
C VAL A 47 1.03 -9.62 -16.99
N ARG A 48 1.22 -9.56 -15.66
CA ARG A 48 0.37 -10.27 -14.69
C ARG A 48 -1.10 -9.86 -14.82
N ASN A 49 -1.37 -8.56 -14.81
CA ASN A 49 -2.75 -8.05 -14.85
C ASN A 49 -3.43 -8.43 -16.18
N TYR A 50 -2.69 -8.33 -17.29
CA TYR A 50 -3.16 -8.74 -18.60
C TYR A 50 -3.49 -10.23 -18.66
N TYR A 51 -2.59 -11.10 -18.17
CA TYR A 51 -2.80 -12.55 -18.11
C TYR A 51 -4.11 -12.91 -17.39
N TYR A 52 -4.35 -12.33 -16.21
CA TYR A 52 -5.58 -12.61 -15.46
C TYR A 52 -6.83 -12.00 -16.10
N ALA A 53 -6.71 -10.84 -16.77
CA ALA A 53 -7.81 -10.26 -17.53
C ALA A 53 -8.19 -11.17 -18.70
N LEU A 54 -7.19 -11.67 -19.44
CA LEU A 54 -7.36 -12.62 -20.54
C LEU A 54 -8.07 -13.89 -20.09
N LEU A 55 -7.64 -14.50 -18.97
CA LEU A 55 -8.31 -15.69 -18.43
C LEU A 55 -9.76 -15.45 -17.97
N ARG A 56 -10.14 -14.20 -17.69
CA ARG A 56 -11.50 -13.81 -17.27
C ARG A 56 -12.38 -13.37 -18.43
N SER A 57 -11.82 -13.11 -19.61
CA SER A 57 -12.56 -12.70 -20.82
C SER A 57 -13.27 -13.88 -21.50
N SER A 58 -14.06 -14.65 -20.75
CA SER A 58 -14.78 -15.84 -21.22
C SER A 58 -15.86 -15.56 -22.28
N GLY A 59 -16.18 -14.29 -22.54
CA GLY A 59 -17.12 -13.87 -23.59
C GLY A 59 -16.50 -13.62 -24.96
N ASP A 60 -15.18 -13.37 -25.06
CA ASP A 60 -14.54 -13.04 -26.34
C ASP A 60 -14.12 -14.33 -27.08
N LYS A 61 -14.66 -14.52 -28.30
CA LYS A 61 -14.34 -15.68 -29.16
C LYS A 61 -12.85 -15.78 -29.47
N ARG A 62 -12.15 -14.65 -29.66
CA ARG A 62 -10.71 -14.63 -29.95
C ARG A 62 -9.92 -15.17 -28.76
N VAL A 63 -10.31 -14.78 -27.55
CA VAL A 63 -9.69 -15.26 -26.31
C VAL A 63 -9.97 -16.74 -26.09
N LYS A 64 -11.19 -17.21 -26.38
CA LYS A 64 -11.51 -18.65 -26.32
C LYS A 64 -10.61 -19.46 -27.26
N ASN A 65 -10.45 -18.99 -28.50
CA ASN A 65 -9.58 -19.65 -29.48
C ASN A 65 -8.11 -19.67 -29.01
N LEU A 66 -7.64 -18.57 -28.42
CA LEU A 66 -6.28 -18.44 -27.90
C LEU A 66 -5.99 -19.39 -26.72
N LEU A 67 -6.98 -19.59 -25.83
CA LEU A 67 -6.84 -20.43 -24.65
C LEU A 67 -7.17 -21.91 -24.92
N ASN A 68 -7.81 -22.22 -26.05
CA ASN A 68 -8.20 -23.59 -26.40
C ASN A 68 -6.97 -24.53 -26.46
N GLY A 69 -7.08 -25.71 -25.88
CA GLY A 69 -5.99 -26.70 -25.83
C GLY A 69 -4.80 -26.34 -24.92
N THR A 70 -4.78 -25.18 -24.26
CA THR A 70 -3.66 -24.76 -23.39
C THR A 70 -3.77 -25.27 -21.95
N GLY A 71 -4.98 -25.64 -21.52
CA GLY A 71 -5.28 -26.00 -20.13
C GLY A 71 -5.24 -24.83 -19.15
N LEU A 72 -5.00 -23.59 -19.61
CA LEU A 72 -4.97 -22.42 -18.76
C LEU A 72 -6.39 -21.95 -18.43
N LYS A 73 -6.72 -21.91 -17.15
CA LYS A 73 -8.02 -21.43 -16.65
C LYS A 73 -7.80 -20.52 -15.44
N ALA A 74 -8.65 -19.51 -15.30
CA ALA A 74 -8.71 -18.77 -14.04
C ALA A 74 -9.25 -19.68 -12.94
N GLU A 75 -8.63 -19.62 -11.75
CA GLU A 75 -9.21 -20.23 -10.56
C GLU A 75 -10.56 -19.57 -10.24
N LYS A 76 -11.49 -20.38 -9.71
CA LYS A 76 -12.80 -19.89 -9.27
C LYS A 76 -12.57 -18.89 -8.13
N ILE A 77 -13.01 -17.65 -8.32
CA ILE A 77 -12.95 -16.64 -7.26
C ILE A 77 -14.00 -17.00 -6.22
N ILE A 78 -13.55 -17.44 -5.05
CA ILE A 78 -14.41 -17.62 -3.89
C ILE A 78 -14.61 -16.22 -3.29
N GLN A 79 -15.84 -15.73 -3.31
CA GLN A 79 -16.19 -14.46 -2.68
C GLN A 79 -16.43 -14.68 -1.19
N PHE A 80 -16.10 -13.67 -0.38
CA PHE A 80 -16.56 -13.64 1.00
C PHE A 80 -18.07 -13.40 1.01
N SER A 81 -18.79 -14.21 1.76
CA SER A 81 -20.17 -13.93 2.13
C SER A 81 -20.25 -12.65 2.96
N GLU A 82 -21.46 -12.11 3.06
CA GLU A 82 -21.74 -10.94 3.89
C GLU A 82 -21.43 -11.21 5.37
N ALA A 83 -21.79 -12.39 5.88
CA ALA A 83 -21.51 -12.80 7.25
C ALA A 83 -20.00 -12.91 7.53
N GLU A 84 -19.24 -13.59 6.67
CA GLU A 84 -17.77 -13.68 6.78
C GLU A 84 -17.12 -12.29 6.71
N THR A 85 -17.68 -11.40 5.91
CA THR A 85 -17.19 -10.02 5.79
C THR A 85 -17.39 -9.28 7.12
N ASP A 86 -18.58 -9.36 7.71
CA ASP A 86 -18.89 -8.68 8.96
C ASP A 86 -18.07 -9.22 10.12
N GLU A 87 -17.93 -10.55 10.22
CA GLU A 87 -17.12 -11.19 11.25
C GLU A 87 -15.64 -10.77 11.16
N MET A 88 -15.07 -10.81 9.95
CA MET A 88 -13.72 -10.33 9.68
C MET A 88 -13.55 -8.86 10.10
N LEU A 89 -14.49 -7.99 9.72
CA LEU A 89 -14.42 -6.56 10.05
C LEU A 89 -14.54 -6.32 11.56
N LYS A 90 -15.47 -6.98 12.24
CA LYS A 90 -15.64 -6.89 13.70
C LYS A 90 -14.35 -7.25 14.42
N GLU A 91 -13.70 -8.34 14.01
CA GLU A 91 -12.47 -8.79 14.65
C GLU A 91 -11.28 -7.84 14.38
N ILE A 92 -11.16 -7.31 13.15
CA ILE A 92 -10.18 -6.26 12.85
C ILE A 92 -10.41 -5.02 13.72
N LEU A 93 -11.66 -4.57 13.85
CA LEU A 93 -12.02 -3.39 14.63
C LEU A 93 -11.75 -3.57 16.13
N LYS A 94 -12.07 -4.74 16.69
CA LYS A 94 -11.75 -5.12 18.08
C LYS A 94 -10.24 -5.16 18.36
N GLN A 95 -9.43 -5.61 17.41
CA GLN A 95 -7.98 -5.57 17.56
C GLN A 95 -7.44 -4.15 17.43
N LYS A 96 -8.00 -3.36 16.50
CA LYS A 96 -7.66 -1.94 16.31
C LYS A 96 -7.95 -1.11 17.56
N SER A 97 -9.04 -1.38 18.28
CA SER A 97 -9.34 -0.67 19.54
C SER A 97 -8.33 -0.94 20.66
N LYS A 98 -7.57 -2.05 20.56
CA LYS A 98 -6.44 -2.39 21.43
C LYS A 98 -5.10 -1.80 20.96
N GLY A 99 -5.12 -0.89 19.98
CA GLY A 99 -3.92 -0.29 19.40
C GLY A 99 -3.19 -1.16 18.37
N ILE A 100 -3.76 -2.30 17.96
CA ILE A 100 -3.15 -3.18 16.95
C ILE A 100 -3.38 -2.61 15.56
N SER A 101 -2.33 -2.50 14.75
CA SER A 101 -2.47 -2.07 13.35
C SER A 101 -3.35 -3.03 12.55
N VAL A 102 -4.14 -2.51 11.60
CA VAL A 102 -4.99 -3.32 10.72
C VAL A 102 -4.19 -4.43 10.03
N ARG A 103 -2.96 -4.15 9.59
CA ARG A 103 -2.08 -5.16 8.97
C ARG A 103 -1.79 -6.31 9.93
N LYS A 104 -1.46 -6.01 11.19
CA LYS A 104 -1.19 -7.02 12.20
C LYS A 104 -2.47 -7.77 12.59
N ALA A 105 -3.61 -7.09 12.69
CA ALA A 105 -4.90 -7.72 12.96
C ALA A 105 -5.30 -8.72 11.88
N VAL A 106 -5.13 -8.36 10.61
CA VAL A 106 -5.37 -9.26 9.47
C VAL A 106 -4.40 -10.44 9.45
N LEU A 107 -3.13 -10.23 9.82
CA LEU A 107 -2.15 -11.32 9.95
C LEU A 107 -2.55 -12.31 11.06
N ASN A 108 -2.97 -11.80 12.22
CA ASN A 108 -3.45 -12.62 13.33
C ASN A 108 -4.69 -13.44 12.93
N LEU A 109 -5.65 -12.79 12.27
CA LEU A 109 -6.86 -13.42 11.74
C LEU A 109 -6.58 -14.52 10.72
N ALA A 110 -5.56 -14.32 9.88
CA ALA A 110 -5.21 -15.30 8.85
C ALA A 110 -4.44 -16.51 9.39
N GLY A 111 -4.02 -16.50 10.66
CA GLY A 111 -3.32 -17.65 11.27
C GLY A 111 -2.01 -18.05 10.58
N GLY A 112 -1.37 -17.12 9.87
CA GLY A 112 -0.16 -17.41 9.07
C GLY A 112 -0.42 -17.85 7.63
N ASP A 113 -1.68 -17.92 7.16
CA ASP A 113 -1.98 -18.11 5.74
C ASP A 113 -1.85 -16.78 4.96
N ASP A 114 -0.73 -16.65 4.22
CA ASP A 114 -0.44 -15.47 3.41
C ASP A 114 -1.49 -15.16 2.34
N LYS A 115 -2.12 -16.19 1.74
CA LYS A 115 -3.16 -16.00 0.72
C LYS A 115 -4.43 -15.47 1.37
N LEU A 116 -4.82 -16.03 2.51
CA LEU A 116 -5.98 -15.56 3.27
C LEU A 116 -5.75 -14.15 3.81
N MET A 117 -4.57 -13.87 4.34
CA MET A 117 -4.17 -12.53 4.79
C MET A 117 -4.35 -11.50 3.67
N LEU A 118 -3.85 -11.80 2.47
CA LEU A 118 -3.98 -10.89 1.32
C LEU A 118 -5.46 -10.69 0.92
N ARG A 119 -6.27 -11.74 0.97
CA ARG A 119 -7.71 -11.66 0.69
C ARG A 119 -8.43 -10.78 1.71
N TYR A 120 -8.14 -10.95 3.01
CA TYR A 120 -8.68 -10.10 4.07
C TYR A 120 -8.25 -8.64 3.93
N GLN A 121 -6.97 -8.36 3.64
CA GLN A 121 -6.50 -6.99 3.40
C GLN A 121 -7.24 -6.34 2.22
N ASN A 122 -7.41 -7.08 1.11
CA ASN A 122 -8.12 -6.58 -0.06
C ASN A 122 -9.60 -6.36 0.23
N LYS A 123 -10.24 -7.26 0.98
CA LYS A 123 -11.65 -7.12 1.37
C LYS A 123 -11.85 -5.92 2.30
N TYR A 124 -11.00 -5.75 3.31
CA TYR A 124 -11.03 -4.59 4.20
C TYR A 124 -10.89 -3.28 3.43
N ARG A 125 -9.89 -3.17 2.54
CA ARG A 125 -9.70 -1.97 1.69
C ARG A 125 -10.92 -1.69 0.81
N ASN A 126 -11.47 -2.72 0.16
CA ASN A 126 -12.63 -2.56 -0.70
C ASN A 126 -13.86 -2.07 0.07
N VAL A 127 -14.12 -2.61 1.27
CA VAL A 127 -15.23 -2.14 2.13
C VAL A 127 -14.96 -0.72 2.61
N LEU A 128 -13.74 -0.42 3.05
CA LEU A 128 -13.37 0.93 3.49
C LEU A 128 -13.59 1.99 2.41
N THR A 129 -13.31 1.68 1.15
CA THR A 129 -13.49 2.61 0.03
C THR A 129 -14.93 2.67 -0.49
N LYS A 130 -15.67 1.55 -0.48
CA LYS A 130 -16.97 1.45 -1.17
C LYS A 130 -18.20 1.39 -0.26
N GLN A 131 -18.01 1.05 1.02
CA GLN A 131 -19.07 0.84 2.01
C GLN A 131 -18.60 1.31 3.40
N PRO A 132 -18.17 2.57 3.55
CA PRO A 132 -17.71 3.10 4.84
C PRO A 132 -18.80 3.03 5.92
N GLU A 133 -20.07 3.19 5.54
CA GLU A 133 -21.23 3.15 6.44
C GLU A 133 -21.35 1.79 7.16
N ARG A 134 -20.93 0.72 6.48
CA ARG A 134 -20.88 -0.62 7.06
C ARG A 134 -19.86 -0.71 8.19
N ILE A 135 -18.69 -0.09 8.02
CA ILE A 135 -17.65 -0.06 9.06
C ILE A 135 -18.16 0.72 10.26
N GLU A 136 -18.78 1.88 10.04
CA GLU A 136 -19.38 2.69 11.12
C GLU A 136 -20.45 1.93 11.89
N LYS A 137 -21.36 1.24 11.18
CA LYS A 137 -22.38 0.38 11.80
C LYS A 137 -21.74 -0.70 12.67
N LEU A 138 -20.70 -1.37 12.16
CA LEU A 138 -20.01 -2.42 12.90
C LEU A 138 -19.21 -1.88 14.10
N MET A 139 -18.68 -0.66 14.01
CA MET A 139 -18.05 0.03 15.14
C MET A 139 -19.06 0.32 16.26
N LYS A 140 -20.26 0.81 15.90
CA LYS A 140 -21.40 0.98 16.82
C LYS A 140 -21.79 -0.32 17.50
N GLU A 141 -21.99 -1.38 16.71
CA GLU A 141 -22.33 -2.72 17.23
C GLU A 141 -21.27 -3.27 18.19
N CYS A 142 -19.99 -2.92 17.99
CA CYS A 142 -18.90 -3.33 18.86
C CYS A 142 -18.67 -2.38 20.05
N GLY A 143 -19.47 -1.32 20.20
CA GLY A 143 -19.30 -0.32 21.27
C GLY A 143 -18.01 0.50 21.14
N LEU A 144 -17.45 0.60 19.93
CA LEU A 144 -16.16 1.25 19.67
C LEU A 144 -16.27 2.75 19.40
N ASP A 145 -17.49 3.28 19.35
CA ASP A 145 -17.80 4.68 19.03
C ASP A 145 -17.40 5.68 20.14
N GLY A 146 -17.15 5.22 21.37
CA GLY A 146 -16.87 6.11 22.51
C GLY A 146 -15.40 6.30 22.89
N GLY A 147 -14.48 5.46 22.41
CA GLY A 147 -13.11 5.40 22.96
C GLY A 147 -12.03 6.09 22.13
N THR A 148 -12.20 6.15 20.81
CA THR A 148 -11.14 6.64 19.92
C THR A 148 -11.08 8.15 19.78
N ASP A 149 -12.20 8.87 19.82
CA ASP A 149 -12.18 10.31 19.58
C ASP A 149 -11.70 11.10 20.81
N GLU A 150 -12.08 10.71 22.02
CA GLU A 150 -11.58 11.38 23.23
C GLU A 150 -10.11 11.06 23.50
N ALA A 151 -9.68 9.80 23.28
CA ALA A 151 -8.29 9.40 23.41
C ALA A 151 -7.41 10.01 22.31
N ARG A 152 -7.92 10.10 21.07
CA ARG A 152 -7.24 10.82 19.97
C ARG A 152 -7.15 12.30 20.25
N LYS A 153 -8.22 12.92 20.74
CA LYS A 153 -8.24 14.35 21.06
C LYS A 153 -7.27 14.67 22.19
N LYS A 154 -7.22 13.85 23.25
CA LYS A 154 -6.20 13.98 24.31
C LYS A 154 -4.77 13.84 23.78
N LEU A 155 -4.55 12.88 22.87
CA LEU A 155 -3.24 12.69 22.24
C LEU A 155 -2.88 13.85 21.30
N GLU A 156 -3.84 14.39 20.55
CA GLU A 156 -3.66 15.59 19.72
C GLU A 156 -3.34 16.81 20.57
N ASP A 157 -4.07 17.02 21.67
CA ASP A 157 -3.82 18.11 22.61
C ASP A 157 -2.42 17.99 23.26
N GLU A 158 -1.98 16.77 23.60
CA GLU A 158 -0.65 16.51 24.14
C GLU A 158 0.46 16.74 23.10
N ILE A 159 0.25 16.30 21.85
CA ILE A 159 1.16 16.54 20.73
C ILE A 159 1.27 18.05 20.45
N ASN A 160 0.16 18.78 20.42
CA ASN A 160 0.15 20.22 20.23
C ASN A 160 0.92 20.94 21.36
N GLY A 161 0.71 20.54 22.61
CA GLY A 161 1.47 21.09 23.75
C GLY A 161 2.97 20.74 23.74
N LEU A 162 3.38 19.65 23.08
CA LEU A 162 4.78 19.34 22.83
C LEU A 162 5.37 20.22 21.72
N TYR A 163 4.61 20.44 20.63
CA TYR A 163 5.02 21.34 19.54
C TYR A 163 5.21 22.78 20.02
N ASP A 164 4.32 23.31 20.86
CA ASP A 164 4.43 24.67 21.40
C ASP A 164 5.66 24.83 22.30
N ARG A 165 5.96 23.83 23.14
CA ARG A 165 7.17 23.82 23.97
C ARG A 165 8.44 23.75 23.13
N LEU A 166 8.45 22.91 22.10
CA LEU A 166 9.58 22.77 21.19
C LEU A 166 9.80 24.08 20.40
N ALA A 167 8.73 24.69 19.90
CA ALA A 167 8.77 25.97 19.19
C ALA A 167 9.28 27.10 20.10
N GLY A 168 8.86 27.13 21.37
CA GLY A 168 9.38 28.07 22.37
C GLY A 168 10.88 27.88 22.63
N SER A 169 11.33 26.64 22.82
CA SER A 169 12.74 26.32 23.04
C SER A 169 13.61 26.67 21.83
N LEU A 170 13.14 26.37 20.61
CA LEU A 170 13.83 26.75 19.37
C LEU A 170 13.91 28.26 19.17
N LYS A 171 12.89 29.01 19.58
CA LYS A 171 12.88 30.48 19.50
C LYS A 171 13.92 31.10 20.44
N GLU A 172 14.05 30.58 21.65
CA GLU A 172 15.06 31.05 22.60
C GLU A 172 16.48 30.66 22.18
N GLU A 173 16.67 29.44 21.68
CA GLU A 173 17.98 29.02 21.17
C GLU A 173 18.41 29.84 19.95
N ASN A 174 17.48 30.14 19.03
CA ASN A 174 17.75 31.03 17.90
C ASN A 174 18.16 32.43 18.36
N LYS A 175 17.47 33.04 19.34
CA LYS A 175 17.86 34.34 19.89
C LYS A 175 19.28 34.29 20.46
N ARG A 176 19.62 33.23 21.20
CA ARG A 176 20.95 33.04 21.78
C ARG A 176 22.02 32.93 20.69
N LEU A 177 21.79 32.10 19.67
CA LEU A 177 22.71 31.94 18.54
C LEU A 177 22.89 33.24 17.76
N THR A 178 21.81 33.98 17.50
CA THR A 178 21.89 35.31 16.84
C THR A 178 22.74 36.29 17.65
N ALA A 179 22.59 36.31 18.98
CA ALA A 179 23.40 37.16 19.85
C ALA A 179 24.89 36.78 19.81
N VAL A 180 25.20 35.48 19.82
CA VAL A 180 26.58 34.97 19.71
C VAL A 180 27.19 35.31 18.34
N ILE A 181 26.46 35.08 17.25
CA ILE A 181 26.92 35.41 15.89
C ILE A 181 27.23 36.90 15.79
N LYS A 182 26.36 37.76 16.32
CA LYS A 182 26.59 39.21 16.32
C LYS A 182 27.89 39.56 17.04
N LYS A 183 28.09 39.04 18.26
CA LYS A 183 29.31 39.29 19.04
C LYS A 183 30.58 38.85 18.30
N LEU A 184 30.59 37.64 17.75
CA LEU A 184 31.73 37.12 16.99
C LEU A 184 31.98 37.89 15.68
N THR A 185 30.93 38.44 15.07
CA THR A 185 31.03 39.27 13.87
C THR A 185 31.65 40.62 14.20
N ASP A 186 31.26 41.23 15.31
CA ASP A 186 31.81 42.50 15.78
C ASP A 186 33.30 42.33 16.18
N GLU A 187 33.64 41.25 16.90
CA GLU A 187 35.03 40.91 17.25
C GLU A 187 35.91 40.66 16.01
N ASN A 188 35.41 39.90 15.02
CA ASN A 188 36.13 39.69 13.76
C ASN A 188 36.35 40.98 12.98
N SER A 189 35.36 41.88 12.98
CA SER A 189 35.46 43.19 12.32
C SER A 189 36.57 44.03 12.95
N LEU A 190 36.62 44.07 14.28
CA LEU A 190 37.67 44.75 15.05
C LEU A 190 39.06 44.17 14.78
N LEU A 191 39.20 42.84 14.82
CA LEU A 191 40.47 42.16 14.55
C LEU A 191 40.96 42.41 13.12
N LYS A 192 40.05 42.41 12.13
CA LYS A 192 40.38 42.75 10.73
C LYS A 192 40.89 44.18 10.59
N LEU A 193 40.28 45.14 11.30
CA LEU A 193 40.76 46.53 11.31
C LEU A 193 42.14 46.65 11.96
N GLN A 194 42.38 45.95 13.07
CA GLN A 194 43.69 45.92 13.73
C GLN A 194 44.78 45.31 12.83
N ILE A 195 44.50 44.19 12.16
CA ILE A 195 45.44 43.57 11.22
C ILE A 195 45.72 44.50 10.02
N LYS A 196 44.70 45.20 9.51
CA LYS A 196 44.87 46.16 8.40
C LYS A 196 45.75 47.36 8.80
N ASN A 197 45.70 47.78 10.05
CA ASN A 197 46.51 48.89 10.57
C ASN A 197 47.94 48.47 10.97
N LEU A 198 48.23 47.16 11.01
CA LEU A 198 49.55 46.59 11.30
C LEU A 198 50.34 46.22 10.03
N ARG A 199 49.76 46.43 8.84
CA ARG A 199 50.41 46.31 7.53
C ARG A 199 50.64 47.71 6.95
#